data_AF-A0A842JKY5-F1
#
_entry.id   AF-A0A842JKY5-F1
#
_cell.length_a   1.000
_cell.length_b   1.000
_cell.length_c   1.000
_cell.angle_alpha   90.00
_cell.angle_beta   90.00
_cell.angle_gamma   90.00
#
_symmetry.space_group_name_H-M   'P 1'
#
loop_
_entity.id
_entity.type
_entity.pdbx_description
1 polymer ?
#
loop_
_entity_poly.entity_id
_entity_poly.type
_entity_poly.pdbx_seq_one_letter_code
_entity_poly.pdbx_strand_id
1 'polypeptide(L)'
;MDALDGTGARSAPWALLGAQVRRVRVVGIAVPLTTAALIALAGSCWALAAGTASASLAMLVLMPLYAAAAGLCAAAVFTGDALVELHASTPAGFRAVQTMRAAVLLVAAAAGGFALFAPLHLLGVVYNDAGWASALSPAGGAVIMVLVAYAAALAGSGRSATLVVALVWLFFALIWDPNMAPLALQRGVPLLVLLAVGTCAWHALGSPEYAWKKLGGAR
;
A
#
# COMPACT_ATOMS: atom_id res chain seq x y z
N MET A 1 -20.76 -45.74 9.82
CA MET A 1 -20.73 -45.50 8.37
C MET A 1 -20.57 -44.02 8.19
N ASP A 2 -19.31 -43.65 8.03
CA ASP A 2 -18.81 -42.30 7.86
C ASP A 2 -19.39 -41.63 6.61
N ALA A 3 -19.84 -40.40 6.79
CA ALA A 3 -19.93 -39.41 5.72
C ALA A 3 -19.28 -38.12 6.24
N LEU A 4 -17.96 -38.19 6.42
CA LEU A 4 -17.09 -37.04 6.41
C LEU A 4 -16.89 -36.67 4.94
N ASP A 5 -17.53 -35.61 4.46
CA ASP A 5 -17.11 -34.97 3.21
C ASP A 5 -17.49 -33.47 3.18
N GLY A 6 -16.44 -32.64 3.11
CA GLY A 6 -16.43 -31.63 2.05
C GLY A 6 -16.10 -30.18 2.40
N THR A 7 -16.46 -29.65 3.57
CA THR A 7 -16.15 -28.25 3.90
C THR A 7 -15.02 -28.18 4.90
N GLY A 8 -13.81 -28.42 4.40
CA GLY A 8 -12.57 -28.34 5.17
C GLY A 8 -12.54 -27.09 6.03
N ALA A 9 -12.30 -27.29 7.33
CA ALA A 9 -12.00 -26.23 8.27
C ALA A 9 -10.81 -25.42 7.72
N ARG A 10 -11.09 -24.33 7.01
CA ARG A 10 -10.03 -23.38 6.60
C ARG A 10 -9.30 -23.00 7.87
N SER A 11 -7.98 -23.23 7.90
CA SER A 11 -7.20 -22.89 9.09
C SER A 11 -7.44 -21.42 9.45
N ALA A 12 -7.42 -21.11 10.76
CA ALA A 12 -7.66 -19.78 11.30
C ALA A 12 -6.99 -18.62 10.51
N PRO A 13 -5.74 -18.73 10.01
CA PRO A 13 -5.13 -17.67 9.19
C PRO A 13 -5.82 -17.44 7.84
N TRP A 14 -6.29 -18.49 7.16
CA TRP A 14 -7.00 -18.36 5.88
C TRP A 14 -8.38 -17.71 6.05
N ALA A 15 -9.06 -18.00 7.16
CA ALA A 15 -10.31 -17.35 7.51
C ALA A 15 -10.11 -15.84 7.77
N LEU A 16 -9.05 -15.49 8.52
CA LEU A 16 -8.69 -14.09 8.79
C LEU A 16 -8.31 -13.36 7.50
N LEU A 17 -7.49 -13.97 6.64
CA LEU A 17 -7.13 -13.40 5.34
C LEU A 17 -8.38 -13.12 4.50
N GLY A 18 -9.26 -14.10 4.35
CA GLY A 18 -10.50 -13.95 3.59
C GLY A 18 -11.40 -12.84 4.14
N ALA A 19 -11.45 -12.68 5.46
CA ALA A 19 -12.17 -11.58 6.10
C ALA A 19 -11.54 -10.22 5.80
N GLN A 20 -10.21 -10.09 5.92
CA GLN A 20 -9.52 -8.82 5.63
C GLN A 20 -9.65 -8.44 4.16
N VAL A 21 -9.45 -9.37 3.23
CA VAL A 21 -9.62 -9.13 1.79
C VAL A 21 -11.01 -8.59 1.50
N ARG A 22 -12.08 -9.17 2.08
CA ARG A 22 -13.44 -8.66 1.89
C ARG A 22 -13.63 -7.26 2.46
N ARG A 23 -13.13 -6.98 3.67
CA ARG A 23 -13.27 -5.66 4.32
C ARG A 23 -12.56 -4.56 3.55
N VAL A 24 -11.35 -4.83 3.05
CA VAL A 24 -10.53 -3.81 2.39
C VAL A 24 -10.68 -3.79 0.88
N ARG A 25 -11.50 -4.68 0.31
CA ARG A 25 -11.60 -4.91 -1.14
C ARG A 25 -11.77 -3.62 -1.95
N VAL A 26 -12.68 -2.75 -1.54
CA VAL A 26 -13.00 -1.55 -2.33
C VAL A 26 -11.90 -0.52 -2.21
N VAL A 27 -11.67 -0.01 -0.99
CA VAL A 27 -10.74 1.10 -0.77
C VAL A 27 -9.29 0.65 -0.87
N GLY A 28 -8.92 -0.45 -0.22
CA GLY A 28 -7.54 -0.91 -0.13
C GLY A 28 -7.00 -1.65 -1.35
N ILE A 29 -7.87 -2.18 -2.22
CA ILE A 29 -7.46 -3.01 -3.37
C ILE A 29 -7.98 -2.42 -4.68
N ALA A 30 -9.30 -2.32 -4.85
CA ALA A 30 -9.88 -1.92 -6.13
C ALA A 30 -9.47 -0.51 -6.53
N VAL A 31 -9.53 0.47 -5.62
CA VAL A 31 -9.16 1.86 -5.94
C VAL A 31 -7.69 1.96 -6.41
N PRO A 32 -6.67 1.53 -5.65
CA PRO A 32 -5.28 1.56 -6.12
C PRO A 32 -5.07 0.81 -7.45
N LEU A 33 -5.66 -0.38 -7.63
CA LEU A 33 -5.52 -1.14 -8.87
C LEU A 33 -6.17 -0.43 -10.06
N THR A 34 -7.33 0.20 -9.87
CA THR A 34 -7.95 1.02 -10.91
C THR A 34 -7.11 2.24 -11.25
N THR A 35 -6.49 2.89 -10.25
CA THR A 35 -5.55 4.00 -10.49
C THR A 35 -4.35 3.52 -11.31
N ALA A 36 -3.77 2.37 -10.98
CA ALA A 36 -2.69 1.77 -11.74
C ALA A 36 -3.08 1.52 -13.21
N ALA A 37 -4.25 0.91 -13.42
CA ALA A 37 -4.76 0.63 -14.76
C ALA A 37 -5.03 1.91 -15.56
N LEU A 38 -5.62 2.94 -14.95
CA LEU A 38 -5.87 4.22 -15.62
C LEU A 38 -4.58 4.93 -16.03
N ILE A 39 -3.56 4.93 -15.17
CA ILE A 39 -2.26 5.53 -15.51
C ILE A 39 -1.59 4.75 -16.65
N ALA A 40 -1.62 3.42 -16.60
CA ALA A 40 -1.08 2.57 -17.67
C ALA A 40 -1.78 2.79 -19.01
N LEU A 41 -3.12 2.85 -18.99
CA LEU A 41 -3.92 3.14 -20.19
C LEU A 41 -3.62 4.54 -20.71
N ALA A 42 -3.55 5.55 -19.83
CA ALA A 42 -3.22 6.91 -20.21
C ALA A 42 -1.85 6.98 -20.89
N GLY A 43 -0.81 6.38 -20.29
CA GLY A 43 0.53 6.35 -20.87
C GLY A 43 0.62 5.56 -22.18
N SER A 44 -0.10 4.44 -22.27
CA SER A 44 -0.15 3.63 -23.50
C SER A 44 -0.84 4.37 -24.65
N CYS A 45 -2.01 4.96 -24.39
CA CYS A 45 -2.71 5.78 -25.37
C CYS A 45 -1.90 7.00 -25.79
N TRP A 46 -1.21 7.63 -24.84
CA TRP A 46 -0.33 8.77 -25.13
C TRP A 46 0.83 8.38 -26.04
N ALA A 47 1.48 7.24 -25.76
CA ALA A 47 2.57 6.75 -26.59
C ALA A 47 2.13 6.45 -28.02
N LEU A 48 0.94 5.87 -28.19
CA LEU A 48 0.35 5.59 -29.49
C LEU A 48 -0.08 6.86 -30.24
N ALA A 49 -0.51 7.90 -29.55
CA ALA A 49 -1.02 9.13 -30.15
C ALA A 49 0.06 10.18 -30.43
N ALA A 50 1.02 10.35 -29.52
CA ALA A 50 1.98 11.46 -29.51
C ALA A 50 3.45 10.99 -29.41
N GLY A 51 3.70 9.69 -29.54
CA GLY A 51 5.02 9.09 -29.53
C GLY A 51 5.58 8.81 -28.12
N THR A 52 6.57 7.92 -28.06
CA THR A 52 7.14 7.42 -26.81
C THR A 52 7.85 8.51 -26.01
N ALA A 53 8.61 9.39 -26.65
CA ALA A 53 9.36 10.45 -25.97
C ALA A 53 8.45 11.40 -25.17
N SER A 54 7.31 11.82 -25.74
CA SER A 54 6.36 12.69 -25.05
C SER A 54 5.63 11.93 -23.91
N ALA A 55 5.28 10.67 -24.15
CA ALA A 55 4.66 9.81 -23.16
C ALA A 55 5.59 9.55 -21.96
N SER A 56 6.89 9.34 -22.19
CA SER A 56 7.87 9.14 -21.12
C SER A 56 7.95 10.35 -20.18
N LEU A 57 7.95 11.57 -20.75
CA LEU A 57 7.93 12.79 -19.95
C LEU A 57 6.63 12.96 -19.16
N ALA A 58 5.47 12.63 -19.76
CA ALA A 58 4.19 12.64 -19.06
C ALA A 58 4.16 11.63 -17.91
N MET A 59 4.76 10.44 -18.10
CA MET A 59 4.81 9.39 -17.08
C MET A 59 5.69 9.74 -15.88
N LEU A 60 6.68 10.63 -16.01
CA LEU A 60 7.43 11.15 -14.86
C LEU A 60 6.52 11.83 -13.83
N VAL A 61 5.44 12.46 -14.29
CA VAL A 61 4.48 13.16 -13.42
C VAL A 61 3.34 12.24 -12.99
N LEU A 62 2.88 11.35 -13.87
CA LEU A 62 1.69 10.53 -13.62
C LEU A 62 1.98 9.27 -12.79
N MET A 63 3.13 8.61 -12.97
CA MET A 63 3.45 7.38 -12.22
C MET A 63 3.47 7.58 -10.69
N PRO A 64 4.01 8.69 -10.12
CA PRO A 64 3.97 8.93 -8.68
C PRO A 64 2.55 8.99 -8.08
N LEU A 65 1.51 9.29 -8.88
CA LEU A 65 0.12 9.32 -8.40
C LEU A 65 -0.36 7.95 -7.92
N TYR A 66 0.20 6.87 -8.49
CA TYR A 66 -0.12 5.52 -8.04
C TYR A 66 0.30 5.28 -6.59
N ALA A 67 1.51 5.71 -6.22
CA ALA A 67 2.01 5.59 -4.85
C ALA A 67 1.18 6.42 -3.86
N ALA A 68 0.74 7.62 -4.26
CA ALA A 68 -0.20 8.43 -3.46
C ALA A 68 -1.52 7.70 -3.21
N ALA A 69 -2.12 7.16 -4.27
CA ALA A 69 -3.39 6.44 -4.18
C ALA A 69 -3.27 5.23 -3.25
N ALA A 70 -2.21 4.42 -3.40
CA ALA A 70 -1.95 3.28 -2.53
C ALA A 70 -1.79 3.69 -1.05
N GLY A 71 -0.99 4.73 -0.77
CA GLY A 71 -0.77 5.23 0.58
C GLY A 71 -2.03 5.80 1.24
N LEU A 72 -2.77 6.65 0.53
CA LEU A 72 -3.97 7.31 1.07
C LEU A 72 -5.09 6.29 1.32
N CYS A 73 -5.27 5.33 0.40
CA CYS A 73 -6.20 4.23 0.60
C CYS A 73 -5.79 3.35 1.78
N ALA A 74 -4.51 3.05 1.93
CA ALA A 74 -4.00 2.30 3.08
C ALA A 74 -4.24 3.06 4.40
N ALA A 75 -4.04 4.38 4.43
CA ALA A 75 -4.29 5.19 5.61
C ALA A 75 -5.78 5.14 6.02
N ALA A 76 -6.69 5.27 5.05
CA ALA A 76 -8.13 5.12 5.30
C ALA A 76 -8.46 3.72 5.86
N VAL A 77 -7.87 2.68 5.27
CA VAL A 77 -8.08 1.28 5.69
C VAL A 77 -7.52 1.00 7.09
N PHE A 78 -6.38 1.55 7.47
CA PHE A 78 -5.79 1.33 8.80
C PHE A 78 -6.49 2.13 9.91
N THR A 79 -7.15 3.24 9.57
CA THR A 79 -7.77 4.15 10.55
C THR A 79 -9.29 4.06 10.62
N GLY A 80 -9.93 3.42 9.63
CA GLY A 80 -11.40 3.38 9.50
C GLY A 80 -12.14 2.47 10.49
N ASP A 81 -11.50 1.44 11.05
CA ASP A 81 -12.18 0.49 11.95
C ASP A 81 -12.02 0.89 13.43
N ALA A 82 -13.15 0.95 14.14
CA ALA A 82 -13.16 1.10 15.58
C ALA A 82 -12.63 -0.17 16.28
N LEU A 83 -11.87 0.03 17.36
CA LEU A 83 -11.25 -1.08 18.10
C LEU A 83 -12.30 -1.99 18.78
N VAL A 84 -13.46 -1.42 19.14
CA VAL A 84 -14.63 -2.15 19.66
C VAL A 84 -15.24 -3.07 18.59
N GLU A 85 -15.44 -2.55 17.38
CA GLU A 85 -16.01 -3.33 16.26
C GLU A 85 -15.11 -4.51 15.89
N LEU A 86 -13.78 -4.33 15.95
CA LEU A 86 -12.80 -5.38 15.68
C LEU A 86 -12.83 -6.51 16.73
N HIS A 87 -12.89 -6.19 18.02
CA HIS A 87 -12.98 -7.21 19.08
C HIS A 87 -14.32 -7.95 19.10
N ALA A 88 -15.42 -7.28 18.76
CA ALA A 88 -16.73 -7.93 18.70
C ALA A 88 -16.89 -8.89 17.50
N SER A 89 -16.15 -8.65 16.42
CA SER A 89 -16.35 -9.36 15.13
C SER A 89 -15.24 -10.34 14.75
N THR A 90 -14.16 -10.42 15.52
CA THR A 90 -13.00 -11.28 15.19
C THR A 90 -12.40 -11.92 16.43
N PRO A 91 -12.17 -13.25 16.45
CA PRO A 91 -11.47 -13.91 17.56
C PRO A 91 -9.94 -13.63 17.57
N ALA A 92 -9.43 -12.87 16.60
CA ALA A 92 -8.02 -12.50 16.50
C ALA A 92 -7.75 -11.12 17.12
N GLY A 93 -6.65 -11.00 17.86
CA GLY A 93 -6.24 -9.74 18.47
C GLY A 93 -5.94 -8.64 17.46
N PHE A 94 -6.12 -7.38 17.86
CA PHE A 94 -5.97 -6.19 17.02
C PHE A 94 -4.66 -6.15 16.22
N ARG A 95 -3.53 -6.51 16.85
CA ARG A 95 -2.22 -6.60 16.20
C ARG A 95 -2.23 -7.57 15.01
N ALA A 96 -2.80 -8.76 15.17
CA ALA A 96 -2.85 -9.79 14.12
C ALA A 96 -3.74 -9.34 12.94
N VAL A 97 -4.85 -8.65 13.24
CA VAL A 97 -5.72 -8.07 12.20
C VAL A 97 -4.99 -7.01 11.40
N GLN A 98 -4.32 -6.06 12.07
CA GLN A 98 -3.57 -4.99 11.40
C GLN A 98 -2.39 -5.52 10.57
N THR A 99 -1.67 -6.54 11.07
CA THR A 99 -0.60 -7.16 10.29
C THR A 99 -1.12 -7.88 9.05
N MET A 100 -2.25 -8.59 9.17
CA MET A 100 -2.84 -9.30 8.02
C MET A 100 -3.35 -8.29 6.98
N ARG A 101 -3.98 -7.21 7.43
CA ARG A 101 -4.43 -6.11 6.59
C ARG A 101 -3.25 -5.46 5.86
N ALA A 102 -2.16 -5.17 6.56
CA ALA A 102 -0.94 -4.65 5.96
C ALA A 102 -0.40 -5.60 4.89
N ALA A 103 -0.32 -6.90 5.17
CA ALA A 103 0.12 -7.89 4.19
C ALA A 103 -0.74 -7.88 2.91
N VAL A 104 -2.06 -7.84 3.04
CA VAL A 104 -2.99 -7.75 1.89
C VAL A 104 -2.74 -6.49 1.06
N LEU A 105 -2.61 -5.34 1.72
CA LEU A 105 -2.37 -4.06 1.04
C LEU A 105 -1.01 -4.00 0.36
N LEU A 106 0.03 -4.56 0.99
CA LEU A 106 1.38 -4.64 0.42
C LEU A 106 1.40 -5.48 -0.87
N VAL A 107 0.73 -6.64 -0.86
CA VAL A 107 0.60 -7.48 -2.05
C VAL A 107 -0.18 -6.77 -3.16
N ALA A 108 -1.29 -6.12 -2.82
CA ALA A 108 -2.09 -5.36 -3.79
C ALA A 108 -1.31 -4.17 -4.38
N ALA A 109 -0.54 -3.45 -3.56
CA ALA A 109 0.31 -2.34 -3.97
C ALA A 109 1.47 -2.80 -4.87
N ALA A 110 2.11 -3.92 -4.54
CA ALA A 110 3.13 -4.48 -5.42
C ALA A 110 2.51 -4.91 -6.76
N ALA A 111 1.41 -5.66 -6.73
CA ALA A 111 0.74 -6.15 -7.92
C ALA A 111 0.27 -5.02 -8.85
N GLY A 112 -0.31 -3.95 -8.30
CA GLY A 112 -0.70 -2.79 -9.10
C GLY A 112 0.49 -2.03 -9.69
N GLY A 113 1.61 -1.96 -8.97
CA GLY A 113 2.85 -1.38 -9.51
C GLY A 113 3.37 -2.15 -10.71
N PHE A 114 3.36 -3.49 -10.66
CA PHE A 114 3.71 -4.33 -11.80
C PHE A 114 2.70 -4.21 -12.95
N ALA A 115 1.40 -4.18 -12.65
CA ALA A 115 0.34 -4.03 -13.65
C ALA A 115 0.41 -2.67 -14.36
N LEU A 116 0.82 -1.61 -13.65
CA LEU A 116 1.09 -0.31 -14.23
C LEU A 116 2.34 -0.34 -15.12
N PHE A 117 3.43 -0.94 -14.62
CA PHE A 117 4.74 -0.94 -15.27
C PHE A 117 4.76 -1.74 -16.57
N ALA A 118 4.25 -2.98 -16.54
CA ALA A 118 4.40 -3.93 -17.64
C ALA A 118 3.98 -3.38 -19.02
N PRO A 119 2.79 -2.80 -19.22
CA PRO A 119 2.41 -2.26 -20.53
C PRO A 119 3.27 -1.07 -20.96
N LEU A 120 3.66 -0.19 -20.02
CA LEU A 120 4.49 0.97 -20.32
C LEU A 120 5.93 0.57 -20.69
N HIS A 121 6.47 -0.46 -20.04
CA HIS A 121 7.77 -1.05 -20.34
C HIS A 121 7.79 -1.65 -21.76
N LEU A 122 6.76 -2.43 -22.10
CA LEU A 122 6.63 -3.05 -23.42
C LEU A 122 6.52 -2.02 -24.55
N LEU A 123 6.03 -0.81 -24.25
CA LEU A 123 5.93 0.30 -25.20
C LEU A 123 7.16 1.24 -25.18
N GLY A 124 8.18 0.98 -24.36
CA GLY A 124 9.37 1.83 -24.24
C GLY A 124 9.06 3.22 -23.67
N VAL A 125 8.03 3.33 -22.84
CA VAL A 125 7.55 4.60 -22.26
C VAL A 125 8.22 4.90 -20.91
N VAL A 126 8.83 3.90 -20.28
CA VAL A 126 9.48 4.06 -18.97
C VAL A 126 10.75 4.91 -19.09
N TYR A 127 10.84 5.97 -18.28
CA TYR A 127 12.04 6.80 -18.23
C TYR A 127 13.21 6.03 -17.60
N ASN A 128 14.39 6.11 -18.24
CA ASN A 128 15.62 5.43 -17.80
C ASN A 128 15.39 3.92 -17.55
N ASP A 129 14.76 3.26 -18.51
CA ASP A 129 14.36 1.87 -18.40
C ASP A 129 15.57 0.92 -18.27
N ALA A 130 15.67 0.25 -17.14
CA ALA A 130 16.70 -0.75 -16.83
C ALA A 130 16.11 -2.18 -16.89
N GLY A 131 15.11 -2.38 -17.74
CA GLY A 131 14.36 -3.63 -17.85
C GLY A 131 13.42 -3.83 -16.67
N TRP A 132 13.11 -5.10 -16.38
CA TRP A 132 12.17 -5.46 -15.32
C TRP A 132 12.57 -5.00 -13.91
N ALA A 133 13.84 -4.67 -13.68
CA ALA A 133 14.26 -4.05 -12.43
C ALA A 133 13.55 -2.70 -12.19
N SER A 134 13.27 -1.94 -13.24
CA SER A 134 12.56 -0.65 -13.15
C SER A 134 11.13 -0.77 -12.62
N ALA A 135 10.54 -1.97 -12.62
CA ALA A 135 9.25 -2.23 -11.99
C ALA A 135 9.26 -1.96 -10.47
N LEU A 136 10.43 -2.05 -9.83
CA LEU A 136 10.59 -1.69 -8.42
C LEU A 136 10.33 -0.21 -8.15
N SER A 137 10.36 0.65 -9.16
CA SER A 137 10.04 2.06 -8.95
C SER A 137 8.56 2.26 -8.60
N PRO A 138 7.58 1.92 -9.47
CA PRO A 138 6.17 2.03 -9.11
C PRO A 138 5.73 1.04 -8.01
N ALA A 139 6.21 -0.21 -8.03
CA ALA A 139 5.85 -1.20 -7.02
C ALA A 139 6.45 -0.87 -5.64
N GLY A 140 7.74 -0.51 -5.60
CA GLY A 140 8.43 -0.13 -4.37
C GLY A 140 7.90 1.17 -3.78
N GLY A 141 7.62 2.17 -4.61
CA GLY A 141 6.99 3.42 -4.17
C GLY A 141 5.63 3.19 -3.50
N ALA A 142 4.78 2.35 -4.09
CA ALA A 142 3.48 2.01 -3.49
C ALA A 142 3.62 1.21 -2.18
N VAL A 143 4.54 0.25 -2.13
CA VAL A 143 4.87 -0.52 -0.91
C VAL A 143 5.35 0.40 0.22
N ILE A 144 6.28 1.31 -0.08
CA ILE A 144 6.77 2.33 0.86
C ILE A 144 5.59 3.13 1.41
N MET A 145 4.69 3.62 0.55
CA MET A 145 3.55 4.43 0.98
C MET A 145 2.54 3.64 1.84
N VAL A 146 2.35 2.33 1.61
CA VAL A 146 1.56 1.46 2.49
C VAL A 146 2.22 1.32 3.86
N LEU A 147 3.55 1.16 3.93
CA LEU A 147 4.26 1.09 5.20
C LEU A 147 4.22 2.42 5.98
N VAL A 148 4.31 3.55 5.27
CA VAL A 148 4.11 4.88 5.85
C VAL A 148 2.72 4.96 6.47
N ALA A 149 1.68 4.55 5.74
CA ALA A 149 0.31 4.54 6.24
C ALA A 149 0.13 3.63 7.47
N TYR A 150 0.79 2.48 7.49
CA TYR A 150 0.77 1.55 8.62
C TYR A 150 1.37 2.20 9.89
N ALA A 151 2.52 2.85 9.76
CA ALA A 151 3.13 3.58 10.87
C ALA A 151 2.28 4.79 11.30
N ALA A 152 1.76 5.54 10.33
CA ALA A 152 0.96 6.73 10.56
C ALA A 152 -0.40 6.43 11.22
N ALA A 153 -0.88 5.18 11.17
CA ALA A 153 -2.08 4.75 11.89
C ALA A 153 -1.97 4.92 13.42
N LEU A 154 -0.76 5.09 13.96
CA LEU A 154 -0.55 5.42 15.37
C LEU A 154 -0.85 6.88 15.71
N ALA A 155 -0.98 7.78 14.74
CA ALA A 155 -1.16 9.22 14.94
C ALA A 155 -2.52 9.59 15.58
N GLY A 156 -3.34 8.61 15.96
CA GLY A 156 -4.56 8.80 16.75
C GLY A 156 -5.78 9.28 15.96
N SER A 157 -5.63 9.74 14.71
CA SER A 157 -6.75 10.12 13.84
C SER A 157 -6.48 9.79 12.37
N GLY A 158 -7.55 9.51 11.61
CA GLY A 158 -7.48 9.29 10.17
C GLY A 158 -6.92 10.50 9.40
N ARG A 159 -7.29 11.73 9.80
CA ARG A 159 -6.79 12.97 9.17
C ARG A 159 -5.28 13.11 9.33
N SER A 160 -4.77 12.89 10.53
CA SER A 160 -3.33 12.95 10.79
C SER A 160 -2.58 11.90 9.98
N ALA A 161 -3.11 10.67 9.89
CA ALA A 161 -2.50 9.61 9.09
C ALA A 161 -2.45 9.98 7.60
N THR A 162 -3.53 10.52 7.03
CA THR A 162 -3.56 10.97 5.64
C THR A 162 -2.62 12.13 5.36
N LEU A 163 -2.48 13.07 6.31
CA LEU A 163 -1.54 14.19 6.18
C LEU A 163 -0.08 13.71 6.17
N VAL A 164 0.28 12.78 7.06
CA VAL A 164 1.63 12.17 7.08
C VAL A 164 1.91 11.48 5.75
N VAL A 165 0.97 10.67 5.25
CA VAL A 165 1.09 10.00 3.95
C VAL A 165 1.26 11.01 2.82
N ALA A 166 0.45 12.08 2.78
CA ALA A 166 0.55 13.09 1.73
C ALA A 166 1.90 13.83 1.77
N LEU A 167 2.39 14.20 2.95
CA LEU A 167 3.68 14.88 3.12
C LEU A 167 4.85 13.98 2.71
N VAL A 168 4.83 12.71 3.11
CA VAL A 168 5.88 11.75 2.74
C VAL A 168 5.83 11.48 1.23
N TRP A 169 4.64 11.36 0.65
CA TRP A 169 4.49 11.24 -0.80
C TRP A 169 5.06 12.47 -1.53
N LEU A 170 4.75 13.69 -1.08
CA LEU A 170 5.30 14.92 -1.67
C LEU A 170 6.83 14.94 -1.61
N PHE A 171 7.41 14.54 -0.47
CA PHE A 171 8.85 14.41 -0.32
C PHE A 171 9.42 13.41 -1.33
N PHE A 172 8.81 12.22 -1.47
CA PHE A 172 9.28 11.23 -2.45
C PHE A 172 9.15 11.73 -3.89
N ALA A 173 7.99 12.26 -4.26
CA ALA A 173 7.68 12.67 -5.62
C ALA A 173 8.52 13.87 -6.08
N LEU A 174 8.80 14.82 -5.19
CA LEU A 174 9.42 16.09 -5.56
C LEU A 174 10.91 16.18 -5.20
N ILE A 175 11.35 15.46 -4.18
CA ILE A 175 12.69 15.62 -3.61
C ILE A 175 13.50 14.34 -3.73
N TRP A 176 13.00 13.19 -3.29
CA TRP A 176 13.81 11.98 -3.23
C TRP A 176 13.94 11.27 -4.57
N ASP A 177 12.83 10.86 -5.17
CA ASP A 177 12.83 10.01 -6.37
C ASP A 177 13.50 10.68 -7.58
N PRO A 178 13.31 11.98 -7.86
CA PRO A 178 13.98 12.65 -8.97
C PRO A 178 15.50 12.80 -8.79
N ASN A 179 15.99 12.82 -7.54
CA ASN A 179 17.40 13.11 -7.23
C ASN A 179 18.23 11.84 -6.93
N MET A 180 17.58 10.67 -6.82
CA MET A 180 18.24 9.40 -6.47
C MET A 180 18.27 8.45 -7.68
N ALA A 181 19.40 8.41 -8.38
CA ALA A 181 19.58 7.58 -9.57
C ALA A 181 19.72 6.06 -9.28
N PRO A 182 20.47 5.60 -8.25
CA PRO A 182 20.60 4.17 -7.99
C PRO A 182 19.33 3.62 -7.35
N LEU A 183 18.65 2.69 -8.04
CA LEU A 183 17.40 2.06 -7.59
C LEU A 183 17.50 1.45 -6.18
N ALA A 184 18.66 0.87 -5.86
CA ALA A 184 18.96 0.32 -4.53
C ALA A 184 18.88 1.38 -3.43
N LEU A 185 19.37 2.60 -3.68
CA LEU A 185 19.26 3.71 -2.72
C LEU A 185 17.87 4.35 -2.77
N GLN A 186 17.33 4.52 -3.97
CA GLN A 186 16.02 5.13 -4.21
C GLN A 186 14.90 4.39 -3.45
N ARG A 187 14.94 3.06 -3.40
CA ARG A 187 13.91 2.23 -2.75
C ARG A 187 14.40 1.51 -1.49
N GLY A 188 15.65 1.05 -1.46
CA GLY A 188 16.17 0.26 -0.35
C GLY A 188 16.33 1.07 0.95
N VAL A 189 16.83 2.30 0.88
CA VAL A 189 16.99 3.15 2.09
C VAL A 189 15.62 3.46 2.71
N PRO A 190 14.61 3.98 1.96
CA PRO A 190 13.27 4.15 2.49
C PRO A 190 12.65 2.89 3.08
N LEU A 191 12.84 1.74 2.40
CA LEU A 191 12.29 0.48 2.86
C LEU A 191 12.90 0.07 4.20
N LEU A 192 14.22 0.18 4.37
CA LEU A 192 14.89 -0.14 5.64
C LEU A 192 14.40 0.75 6.79
N VAL A 193 14.30 2.06 6.54
CA VAL A 193 13.77 3.02 7.53
C VAL A 193 12.34 2.64 7.91
N LEU A 194 11.48 2.34 6.94
CA LEU A 194 10.09 2.01 7.18
C LEU A 194 9.88 0.64 7.82
N LEU A 195 10.76 -0.32 7.59
CA LEU A 195 10.75 -1.59 8.31
C LEU A 195 11.10 -1.38 9.79
N ALA A 196 12.09 -0.54 10.10
CA ALA A 196 12.41 -0.18 11.49
C ALA A 196 11.23 0.54 12.17
N VAL A 197 10.70 1.58 11.53
CA VAL A 197 9.54 2.34 12.04
C VAL A 197 8.30 1.44 12.15
N GLY A 198 8.06 0.58 11.16
CA GLY A 198 6.96 -0.38 11.13
C GLY A 198 7.06 -1.43 12.24
N THR A 199 8.29 -1.83 12.61
CA THR A 199 8.53 -2.73 13.74
C THR A 199 8.19 -2.04 15.06
N CYS A 200 8.64 -0.80 15.25
CA CYS A 200 8.24 0.01 16.41
C CYS A 200 6.72 0.17 16.46
N ALA A 201 6.08 0.40 15.31
CA ALA A 201 4.64 0.53 15.25
C ALA A 201 3.91 -0.77 15.58
N TRP A 202 4.41 -1.90 15.09
CA TRP A 202 3.87 -3.21 15.40
C TRP A 202 3.96 -3.55 16.90
N HIS A 203 5.06 -3.18 17.56
CA HIS A 203 5.18 -3.29 19.01
C HIS A 203 4.16 -2.40 19.74
N ALA A 204 3.99 -1.14 19.31
CA ALA A 204 3.02 -0.21 19.90
C ALA A 204 1.56 -0.69 19.76
N LEU A 205 1.19 -1.31 18.63
CA LEU A 205 -0.15 -1.88 18.42
C LEU A 205 -0.46 -3.07 19.37
N GLY A 206 0.57 -3.69 19.94
CA GLY A 206 0.44 -4.74 20.94
C GLY A 206 0.36 -4.23 22.38
N SER A 207 0.54 -2.92 22.63
CA SER A 207 0.55 -2.39 23.99
C SER A 207 -0.88 -2.16 24.52
N PRO A 208 -1.16 -2.53 25.77
CA PRO A 208 -2.47 -2.29 26.39
C PRO A 208 -2.78 -0.77 26.49
N GLU A 209 -1.76 0.07 26.61
CA GLU A 209 -1.88 1.53 26.65
C GLU A 209 -2.41 2.12 25.34
N TYR A 210 -2.02 1.58 24.18
CA TYR A 210 -2.55 2.02 22.89
C TYR A 210 -4.02 1.64 22.75
N ALA A 211 -4.39 0.43 23.17
CA ALA A 211 -5.78 -0.01 23.19
C ALA A 211 -6.65 0.87 24.10
N TRP A 212 -6.14 1.23 25.30
CA TRP A 212 -6.81 2.11 26.25
C TRP A 212 -7.04 3.53 25.69
N LYS A 213 -6.00 4.15 25.10
CA LYS A 213 -6.13 5.48 24.45
C LYS A 213 -7.13 5.48 23.30
N LYS A 214 -7.14 4.43 22.48
CA LYS A 214 -8.04 4.33 21.33
C LYS A 214 -9.50 4.04 21.72
N LEU A 215 -9.74 3.45 22.90
CA LEU A 215 -11.08 3.22 23.47
C LEU A 215 -11.66 4.43 24.20
N GLY A 216 -10.96 5.58 24.22
CA GLY A 216 -11.43 6.79 24.90
C GLY A 216 -11.12 6.83 26.40
N GLY A 217 -10.16 6.03 26.87
CA GLY A 217 -9.71 6.06 28.25
C GLY A 217 -9.11 7.42 28.64
N ALA A 218 -9.81 8.09 29.56
CA ALA A 218 -9.55 9.37 30.22
C ALA A 218 -9.91 10.66 29.45
N ARG A 219 -11.16 11.09 29.63
CA ARG A 219 -11.44 12.40 30.23
C ARG A 219 -12.25 12.20 31.49
#